data_AF-A0AAE3Y5A8-F1
#
_entry.id   AF-A0AAE3Y5A8-F1
#
_cell.length_a   1.000
_cell.length_b   1.000
_cell.length_c   1.000
_cell.angle_alpha   90.00
_cell.angle_beta   90.00
_cell.angle_gamma   90.00
#
_symmetry.space_group_name_H-M   'P 1'
#
loop_
_entity.id
_entity.type
_entity.pdbx_description
1 polymer ?
#
loop_
_entity_poly.entity_id
_entity_poly.type
_entity_poly.pdbx_seq_one_letter_code
_entity_poly.pdbx_strand_id
1 'polypeptide(L)'
;MENREIWIEGDILFYKDHGNIENANIQSLKYAYAQILGNVPFLFVFADHQHYISTELQGFGEVYHKLSDRFRFDDETFFAVCKARKEDEKVKIWAKKMPQNYQILDEYLNDGDFGYEVYTEPKQMISWDTTYEQLEALGCIEAYFTDFGAQYLRFKYPVRIEGILIDQLEVYADNVSTNRPVQEFFVDLYDETNTDKSYKKLRELWIDDDVDINQYGYERDDQCYLQFALANGINASICYTYDEEYAYDDGSTSLHFYNKREYKSFLENKEYEEVMEISGLLSFPNKLDINVKYIDNDGVKHIPLKVKELLKEKSGIWLDSVNHKIGFAGTDTALILDLEKITYFTIQNVLPAKGSGYADFMVHLTTEDYLYVFIEDTYFFDQFAGQLEQMTKKSVEIPEAYYNC
;
A
#
# COMPACT_ATOMS: atom_id res chain seq x y z
N MET A 1 32.77 -19.93 16.17
CA MET A 1 32.68 -18.82 15.20
C MET A 1 32.66 -17.54 16.02
N GLU A 2 33.82 -17.15 16.55
CA GLU A 2 33.95 -16.05 17.53
C GLU A 2 34.21 -14.71 16.82
N ASN A 3 33.48 -13.66 17.22
CA ASN A 3 33.69 -12.24 16.92
C ASN A 3 33.75 -11.79 15.44
N ARG A 4 32.95 -12.36 14.54
CA ARG A 4 32.73 -11.72 13.22
C ARG A 4 31.61 -10.69 13.34
N GLU A 5 31.90 -9.43 13.02
CA GLU A 5 30.91 -8.36 13.00
C GLU A 5 30.33 -8.10 11.61
N ILE A 6 31.01 -8.55 10.55
CA ILE A 6 30.53 -8.46 9.17
C ILE A 6 31.16 -9.56 8.30
N TRP A 7 30.38 -10.20 7.43
CA TRP A 7 30.86 -11.18 6.46
C TRP A 7 29.86 -11.41 5.32
N ILE A 8 30.30 -12.02 4.22
CA ILE A 8 29.44 -12.46 3.11
C ILE A 8 29.44 -13.99 3.08
N GLU A 9 28.26 -14.60 2.97
CA GLU A 9 28.08 -16.02 2.72
C GLU A 9 27.13 -16.21 1.53
N GLY A 10 27.66 -16.73 0.43
CA GLY A 10 26.92 -16.79 -0.84
C GLY A 10 26.53 -15.39 -1.33
N ASP A 11 25.22 -15.16 -1.40
CA ASP A 11 24.61 -13.90 -1.81
C ASP A 11 24.01 -13.11 -0.64
N ILE A 12 24.38 -13.46 0.59
CA ILE A 12 23.88 -12.78 1.79
C ILE A 12 25.04 -12.07 2.47
N LEU A 13 24.88 -10.76 2.69
CA LEU A 13 25.74 -9.96 3.53
C LEU A 13 25.17 -9.97 4.95
N PHE A 14 25.97 -10.42 5.92
CA PHE A 14 25.63 -10.37 7.34
C PHE A 14 26.45 -9.28 8.02
N TYR A 15 25.83 -8.49 8.89
CA TYR A 15 26.51 -7.45 9.64
C TYR A 15 25.85 -7.23 11.01
N LYS A 16 26.62 -6.73 11.96
CA LYS A 16 26.13 -6.42 13.30
C LYS A 16 25.55 -5.02 13.34
N ASP A 17 24.33 -4.88 13.82
CA ASP A 17 23.69 -3.59 14.09
C ASP A 17 22.95 -3.62 15.43
N HIS A 18 23.11 -2.58 16.24
CA HIS A 18 22.53 -2.48 17.60
C HIS A 18 22.64 -3.73 18.50
N GLY A 19 23.67 -4.57 18.27
CA GLY A 19 23.90 -5.81 19.01
C GLY A 19 23.27 -7.08 18.40
N ASN A 20 22.45 -6.93 17.36
CA ASN A 20 21.87 -8.02 16.57
C ASN A 20 22.67 -8.26 15.29
N ILE A 21 22.48 -9.42 14.66
CA ILE A 21 22.99 -9.71 13.33
C ILE A 21 21.86 -9.46 12.33
N GLU A 22 22.07 -8.46 11.49
CA GLU A 22 21.22 -8.16 10.34
C GLU A 22 21.79 -8.82 9.08
N ASN A 23 20.95 -8.91 8.05
CA ASN A 23 21.33 -9.49 6.78
C ASN A 23 20.71 -8.77 5.59
N ALA A 24 21.42 -8.75 4.47
CA ALA A 24 20.98 -8.14 3.22
C ALA A 24 21.25 -9.11 2.05
N ASN A 25 20.25 -9.32 1.19
CA ASN A 25 20.42 -10.09 -0.04
C ASN A 25 21.10 -9.22 -1.11
N ILE A 26 22.38 -9.50 -1.39
CA ILE A 26 23.17 -8.63 -2.26
C ILE A 26 22.81 -8.75 -3.75
N GLN A 27 22.06 -9.78 -4.16
CA GLN A 27 21.55 -9.89 -5.54
C GLN A 27 20.42 -8.89 -5.82
N SER A 28 19.69 -8.52 -4.77
CA SER A 28 18.56 -7.59 -4.82
C SER A 28 18.99 -6.12 -4.69
N LEU A 29 20.29 -5.82 -4.56
CA LEU A 29 20.80 -4.45 -4.45
C LEU A 29 20.33 -3.59 -5.62
N LYS A 30 19.71 -2.45 -5.30
CA LYS A 30 19.31 -1.41 -6.24
C LYS A 30 20.33 -0.28 -6.30
N TYR A 31 20.82 0.20 -5.16
CA TYR A 31 21.79 1.29 -5.10
C TYR A 31 22.60 1.29 -3.80
N ALA A 32 23.73 1.99 -3.82
CA ALA A 32 24.64 2.13 -2.70
C ALA A 32 25.16 3.57 -2.57
N TYR A 33 25.35 4.01 -1.33
CA TYR A 33 25.78 5.35 -0.96
C TYR A 33 26.87 5.30 0.11
N ALA A 34 27.76 6.29 0.07
CA ALA A 34 28.52 6.69 1.24
C ALA A 34 27.69 7.71 2.02
N GLN A 35 27.47 7.49 3.32
CA GLN A 35 26.68 8.40 4.14
C GLN A 35 27.33 8.62 5.51
N ILE A 36 27.36 9.87 5.98
CA ILE A 36 27.87 10.23 7.31
C ILE A 36 26.70 10.49 8.24
N LEU A 37 26.56 9.70 9.31
CA LEU A 37 25.54 9.90 10.34
C LEU A 37 26.23 10.04 11.70
N GLY A 38 26.01 11.16 12.39
CA GLY A 38 26.62 11.40 13.71
C GLY A 38 28.15 11.29 13.71
N ASN A 39 28.81 11.75 12.63
CA ASN A 39 30.25 11.65 12.37
C ASN A 39 30.80 10.22 12.11
N VAL A 40 29.93 9.22 12.03
CA VAL A 40 30.29 7.85 11.66
C VAL A 40 29.99 7.63 10.17
N PRO A 41 30.96 7.19 9.37
CA PRO A 41 30.70 6.81 7.99
C PRO A 41 30.02 5.45 7.90
N PHE A 42 29.03 5.36 7.02
CA PHE A 42 28.27 4.15 6.69
C PHE A 42 28.36 3.86 5.20
N LEU A 43 28.41 2.58 4.87
CA LEU A 43 27.95 2.09 3.58
C LEU A 43 26.43 1.91 3.70
N PHE A 44 25.68 2.81 3.08
CA PHE A 44 24.26 2.65 2.92
C PHE A 44 24.00 1.82 1.67
N VAL A 45 23.16 0.79 1.78
CA VAL A 45 22.69 0.02 0.63
C VAL A 45 21.18 -0.18 0.70
N PHE A 46 20.54 -0.16 -0.47
CA PHE A 46 19.15 -0.54 -0.61
C PHE A 46 19.06 -1.83 -1.41
N ALA A 47 18.46 -2.86 -0.82
CA ALA A 47 18.10 -4.11 -1.48
C ALA A 47 16.57 -4.22 -1.53
N ASP A 48 16.00 -4.96 -0.58
CA ASP A 48 14.58 -5.04 -0.27
C ASP A 48 14.16 -3.96 0.76
N HIS A 49 15.08 -3.59 1.66
CA HIS A 49 14.93 -2.46 2.57
C HIS A 49 16.26 -1.70 2.74
N GLN A 50 16.23 -0.65 3.58
CA GLN A 50 17.40 0.19 3.86
C GLN A 50 18.35 -0.50 4.85
N HIS A 51 19.63 -0.55 4.50
CA HIS A 51 20.68 -1.04 5.38
C HIS A 51 21.76 0.02 5.59
N TYR A 52 22.07 0.32 6.86
CA TYR A 52 23.15 1.21 7.25
C TYR A 52 24.28 0.38 7.86
N ILE A 53 25.35 0.15 7.11
CA ILE A 53 26.46 -0.69 7.53
C ILE A 53 27.62 0.19 7.98
N SER A 54 27.91 0.20 9.29
CA SER A 54 28.98 1.03 9.84
C SER A 54 30.36 0.61 9.31
N THR A 55 31.15 1.60 8.92
CA THR A 55 32.56 1.39 8.52
C THR A 55 33.46 0.99 9.70
N GLU A 56 32.96 1.11 10.94
CA GLU A 56 33.70 0.78 12.17
C GLU A 56 33.64 -0.72 12.54
N LEU A 57 32.80 -1.51 11.86
CA LEU A 57 32.67 -2.94 12.11
C LEU A 57 33.98 -3.68 11.82
N GLN A 58 34.36 -4.59 12.72
CA GLN A 58 35.56 -5.40 12.52
C GLN A 58 35.41 -6.31 11.29
N GLY A 59 36.24 -6.05 10.26
CA GLY A 59 36.23 -6.79 8.99
C GLY A 59 35.60 -6.02 7.83
N PHE A 60 35.08 -4.80 8.06
CA PHE A 60 34.40 -4.00 7.04
C PHE A 60 35.22 -3.83 5.76
N GLY A 61 36.51 -3.48 5.86
CA GLY A 61 37.34 -3.25 4.68
C GLY A 61 37.44 -4.47 3.74
N GLU A 62 37.56 -5.69 4.26
CA GLU A 62 37.59 -6.91 3.44
C GLU A 62 36.25 -7.14 2.73
N VAL A 63 35.14 -6.92 3.45
CA VAL A 63 33.79 -7.08 2.92
C VAL A 63 33.48 -6.00 1.88
N TYR A 64 33.83 -4.74 2.16
CA TYR A 64 33.69 -3.63 1.23
C TYR A 64 34.42 -3.90 -0.08
N HIS A 65 35.68 -4.36 -0.03
CA HIS A 65 36.41 -4.69 -1.26
C HIS A 65 35.76 -5.83 -2.04
N LYS A 66 35.21 -6.86 -1.39
CA LYS A 66 34.44 -7.91 -2.07
C LYS A 66 33.18 -7.36 -2.75
N LEU A 67 32.47 -6.44 -2.10
CA LEU A 67 31.29 -5.77 -2.68
C LEU A 67 31.69 -4.87 -3.85
N SER A 68 32.72 -4.03 -3.68
CA SER A 68 33.21 -3.13 -4.72
C SER A 68 33.75 -3.90 -5.92
N ASP A 69 34.49 -4.99 -5.73
CA ASP A 69 34.94 -5.84 -6.84
C ASP A 69 33.77 -6.45 -7.63
N ARG A 70 32.70 -6.82 -6.92
CA ARG A 70 31.50 -7.43 -7.49
C ARG A 70 30.62 -6.43 -8.24
N PHE A 71 30.38 -5.26 -7.65
CA PHE A 71 29.41 -4.28 -8.15
C PHE A 71 30.06 -3.09 -8.86
N ARG A 72 31.38 -2.92 -8.73
CA ARG A 72 32.16 -1.78 -9.22
C ARG A 72 31.71 -0.47 -8.57
N PHE A 73 31.79 -0.41 -7.25
CA PHE A 73 31.52 0.83 -6.51
C PHE A 73 32.56 1.90 -6.86
N ASP A 74 32.16 3.16 -6.80
CA ASP A 74 33.08 4.30 -6.87
C ASP A 74 33.88 4.41 -5.56
N ASP A 75 34.95 3.64 -5.47
CA ASP A 75 35.86 3.61 -4.32
C ASP A 75 36.50 4.96 -4.04
N GLU A 76 36.83 5.73 -5.07
CA GLU A 76 37.45 7.05 -4.91
C GLU A 76 36.51 7.97 -4.15
N THR A 77 35.25 8.04 -4.61
CA THR A 77 34.21 8.84 -3.96
C THR A 77 33.90 8.32 -2.55
N PHE A 78 33.73 7.00 -2.37
CA PHE A 78 33.43 6.42 -1.05
C PHE A 78 34.49 6.82 0.00
N PHE A 79 35.78 6.58 -0.29
CA PHE A 79 36.85 6.88 0.65
C PHE A 79 37.08 8.38 0.82
N ALA A 80 36.79 9.21 -0.19
CA ALA A 80 36.84 10.66 -0.06
C ALA A 80 35.80 11.17 0.95
N VAL A 81 34.55 10.71 0.86
CA VAL A 81 33.46 11.04 1.79
C VAL A 81 33.78 10.56 3.21
N CYS A 82 34.18 9.29 3.37
CA CYS A 82 34.53 8.74 4.67
C CYS A 82 35.71 9.46 5.34
N LYS A 83 36.62 10.04 4.56
CA LYS A 83 37.75 10.83 5.05
C LYS A 83 37.36 12.27 5.40
N ALA A 84 36.52 12.90 4.60
CA ALA A 84 36.02 14.25 4.84
C ALA A 84 35.17 14.32 6.12
N ARG A 85 34.35 13.28 6.36
CA ARG A 85 33.43 13.18 7.51
C ARG A 85 32.61 14.45 7.71
N LYS A 86 32.17 15.06 6.61
CA LYS A 86 31.25 16.18 6.69
C LYS A 86 29.91 15.65 7.18
N GLU A 87 29.40 16.25 8.25
CA GLU A 87 28.12 15.87 8.84
C GLU A 87 27.01 15.89 7.78
N ASP A 88 26.16 14.87 7.81
CA ASP A 88 25.04 14.64 6.89
C ASP A 88 25.41 14.56 5.40
N GLU A 89 26.70 14.37 5.08
CA GLU A 89 27.13 14.14 3.70
C GLU A 89 26.66 12.77 3.21
N LYS A 90 26.01 12.76 2.06
CA LYS A 90 25.51 11.59 1.36
C LYS A 90 25.88 11.67 -0.11
N VAL A 91 26.50 10.60 -0.64
CA VAL A 91 26.91 10.53 -2.05
C VAL A 91 26.68 9.13 -2.61
N LYS A 92 25.98 9.05 -3.74
CA LYS A 92 25.75 7.80 -4.47
C LYS A 92 27.07 7.29 -5.04
N ILE A 93 27.44 6.06 -4.68
CA ILE A 93 28.69 5.42 -5.17
C ILE A 93 28.39 4.35 -6.23
N TRP A 94 27.13 3.91 -6.33
CA TRP A 94 26.70 2.90 -7.28
C TRP A 94 25.18 2.83 -7.38
N ALA A 95 24.68 2.51 -8.57
CA ALA A 95 23.30 2.12 -8.81
C ALA A 95 23.25 0.99 -9.85
N LYS A 96 22.34 0.04 -9.65
CA LYS A 96 22.08 -1.04 -10.58
C LYS A 96 21.49 -0.45 -11.86
N LYS A 97 22.07 -0.79 -13.00
CA LYS A 97 21.51 -0.42 -14.30
C LYS A 97 20.43 -1.41 -14.69
N MET A 98 19.21 -0.91 -14.81
CA MET A 98 18.05 -1.66 -15.28
C MET A 98 17.84 -1.42 -16.77
N PRO A 99 17.45 -2.43 -17.56
CA PRO A 99 17.05 -2.22 -18.94
C PRO A 99 15.77 -1.36 -18.99
N GLN A 100 15.58 -0.65 -20.10
CA GLN A 100 14.30 0.02 -20.32
C GLN A 100 13.18 -1.03 -20.36
N ASN A 101 12.11 -0.78 -19.61
CA ASN A 101 10.99 -1.72 -19.41
C ASN A 101 9.64 -1.16 -19.87
N TYR A 102 9.66 -0.16 -20.74
CA TYR A 102 8.45 0.38 -21.35
C TYR A 102 8.73 0.92 -22.75
N GLN A 103 7.65 1.14 -23.50
CA GLN A 103 7.65 1.80 -24.79
C GLN A 103 6.45 2.75 -24.88
N ILE A 104 6.70 3.97 -25.34
CA ILE A 104 5.63 4.89 -25.75
C ILE A 104 5.17 4.49 -27.16
N LEU A 105 3.87 4.35 -27.35
CA LEU A 105 3.26 3.94 -28.61
C LEU A 105 2.87 5.16 -29.43
N ASP A 106 3.08 5.08 -30.76
CA ASP A 106 2.72 6.14 -31.69
C ASP A 106 1.20 6.25 -31.93
N GLU A 107 0.46 5.15 -31.71
CA GLU A 107 -0.97 5.05 -31.93
C GLU A 107 -1.74 4.91 -30.61
N TYR A 108 -2.74 5.77 -30.42
CA TYR A 108 -3.67 5.72 -29.29
C TYR A 108 -4.96 5.03 -29.72
N LEU A 109 -5.20 3.83 -29.18
CA LEU A 109 -6.50 3.20 -29.28
C LEU A 109 -7.42 3.83 -28.23
N ASN A 110 -8.61 4.24 -28.65
CA ASN A 110 -9.63 4.76 -27.73
C ASN A 110 -10.37 3.59 -27.05
N ASP A 111 -9.64 2.82 -26.24
CA ASP A 111 -10.14 1.64 -25.55
C ASP A 111 -9.84 1.59 -24.05
N GLY A 112 -9.24 2.66 -23.50
CA GLY A 112 -8.98 2.80 -22.08
C GLY A 112 -10.21 2.69 -21.18
N ASP A 113 -11.39 3.04 -21.69
CA ASP A 113 -12.66 2.85 -20.98
C ASP A 113 -13.04 1.36 -20.82
N PHE A 114 -12.53 0.46 -21.67
CA PHE A 114 -12.86 -0.96 -21.58
C PHE A 114 -11.89 -1.71 -20.68
N GLY A 115 -10.61 -1.44 -20.80
CA GLY A 115 -9.60 -2.29 -20.17
C GLY A 115 -8.18 -2.00 -20.61
N TYR A 116 -7.35 -3.03 -20.50
CA TYR A 116 -5.96 -3.03 -20.89
C TYR A 116 -5.66 -4.27 -21.74
N GLU A 117 -4.67 -4.16 -22.62
CA GLU A 117 -4.33 -5.22 -23.57
C GLU A 117 -3.04 -5.90 -23.17
N VAL A 118 -3.10 -7.21 -22.92
CA VAL A 118 -1.91 -8.03 -22.67
C VAL A 118 -1.41 -8.60 -23.98
N TYR A 119 -0.12 -8.42 -24.26
CA TYR A 119 0.54 -8.81 -25.50
C TYR A 119 0.92 -10.30 -25.50
N THR A 120 -0.06 -11.15 -25.22
CA THR A 120 0.00 -12.59 -25.47
C THR A 120 -0.08 -12.90 -26.96
N GLU A 121 0.08 -14.18 -27.34
CA GLU A 121 -0.18 -14.66 -28.70
C GLU A 121 -1.37 -15.64 -28.70
N PRO A 122 -2.57 -15.22 -29.14
CA PRO A 122 -2.94 -13.88 -29.63
C PRO A 122 -3.08 -12.84 -28.52
N LYS A 123 -3.04 -11.54 -28.86
CA LYS A 123 -3.25 -10.44 -27.90
C LYS A 123 -4.61 -10.56 -27.22
N GLN A 124 -4.66 -10.22 -25.94
CA GLN A 124 -5.85 -10.35 -25.10
C GLN A 124 -6.24 -9.02 -24.48
N MET A 125 -7.45 -8.55 -24.76
CA MET A 125 -8.06 -7.42 -24.04
C MET A 125 -8.67 -7.93 -22.72
N ILE A 126 -8.32 -7.30 -21.61
CA ILE A 126 -8.79 -7.63 -20.26
C ILE A 126 -9.55 -6.43 -19.70
N SER A 127 -10.78 -6.67 -19.21
CA SER A 127 -11.63 -5.62 -18.64
C SER A 127 -11.08 -5.11 -17.30
N TRP A 128 -11.28 -3.83 -16.99
CA TRP A 128 -11.05 -3.28 -15.64
C TRP A 128 -11.91 -3.94 -14.57
N ASP A 129 -13.02 -4.59 -14.95
CA ASP A 129 -13.91 -5.31 -14.03
C ASP A 129 -13.39 -6.72 -13.68
N THR A 130 -12.27 -7.15 -14.27
CA THR A 130 -11.67 -8.47 -14.04
C THR A 130 -11.21 -8.59 -12.60
N THR A 131 -11.68 -9.63 -11.90
CA THR A 131 -11.32 -9.85 -10.50
C THR A 131 -9.92 -10.43 -10.33
N TYR A 132 -9.36 -10.38 -9.12
CA TYR A 132 -8.08 -11.06 -8.82
C TYR A 132 -8.14 -12.56 -9.17
N GLU A 133 -9.20 -13.26 -8.75
CA GLU A 133 -9.40 -14.69 -9.07
C GLU A 133 -9.45 -14.94 -10.58
N GLN A 134 -10.16 -14.08 -11.31
CA GLN A 134 -10.26 -14.20 -12.77
C GLN A 134 -8.91 -13.92 -13.43
N LEU A 135 -8.19 -12.88 -12.99
CA LEU A 135 -6.89 -12.49 -13.51
C LEU A 135 -5.85 -13.60 -13.36
N GLU A 136 -5.79 -14.24 -12.18
CA GLU A 136 -4.93 -15.40 -11.95
C GLU A 136 -5.28 -16.58 -12.86
N ALA A 137 -6.58 -16.81 -13.12
CA ALA A 137 -7.05 -17.88 -13.99
C ALA A 137 -6.72 -17.67 -15.48
N LEU A 138 -6.38 -16.45 -15.92
CA LEU A 138 -6.04 -16.15 -17.32
C LEU A 138 -4.69 -16.75 -17.76
N GLY A 139 -3.82 -17.10 -16.82
CA GLY A 139 -2.49 -17.69 -17.11
C GLY A 139 -1.45 -16.69 -17.62
N CYS A 140 -1.81 -15.43 -17.83
CA CYS A 140 -0.91 -14.34 -18.25
C CYS A 140 -0.16 -13.66 -17.10
N ILE A 141 -0.41 -14.08 -15.85
CA ILE A 141 0.18 -13.53 -14.63
C ILE A 141 0.87 -14.64 -13.81
N GLU A 142 1.87 -14.29 -13.01
CA GLU A 142 2.51 -15.17 -12.03
C GLU A 142 2.46 -14.57 -10.63
N ALA A 143 2.22 -15.41 -9.63
CA ALA A 143 2.30 -15.01 -8.23
C ALA A 143 3.74 -15.14 -7.72
N TYR A 144 4.20 -14.17 -6.94
CA TYR A 144 5.44 -14.23 -6.18
C TYR A 144 5.24 -13.62 -4.79
N PHE A 145 6.17 -13.93 -3.89
CA PHE A 145 6.15 -13.44 -2.52
C PHE A 145 7.39 -12.57 -2.27
N THR A 146 7.21 -11.49 -1.53
CA THR A 146 8.35 -10.71 -1.01
C THR A 146 9.02 -11.45 0.14
N ASP A 147 10.21 -10.98 0.55
CA ASP A 147 10.92 -11.53 1.70
C ASP A 147 10.13 -11.39 3.02
N PHE A 148 9.14 -10.48 3.06
CA PHE A 148 8.21 -10.30 4.18
C PHE A 148 6.93 -11.16 4.07
N GLY A 149 6.82 -12.02 3.06
CA GLY A 149 5.70 -12.93 2.86
C GLY A 149 4.47 -12.31 2.20
N ALA A 150 4.54 -11.05 1.76
CA ALA A 150 3.44 -10.42 1.03
C ALA A 150 3.36 -10.97 -0.40
N GLN A 151 2.16 -11.36 -0.82
CA GLN A 151 1.84 -11.84 -2.16
C GLN A 151 1.62 -10.70 -3.17
N TYR A 152 2.26 -10.84 -4.32
CA TYR A 152 2.10 -9.98 -5.48
C TYR A 152 1.86 -10.82 -6.73
N LEU A 153 1.22 -10.22 -7.73
CA LEU A 153 1.03 -10.80 -9.05
C LEU A 153 1.78 -9.96 -10.08
N ARG A 154 2.53 -10.60 -10.99
CA ARG A 154 3.29 -9.95 -12.06
C ARG A 154 2.86 -10.47 -13.43
N PHE A 155 2.61 -9.56 -14.37
CA PHE A 155 2.30 -9.95 -15.74
C PHE A 155 3.53 -10.56 -16.42
N LYS A 156 3.33 -11.73 -17.06
CA LYS A 156 4.38 -12.46 -17.81
C LYS A 156 4.67 -11.85 -19.18
N TYR A 157 3.74 -11.04 -19.68
CA TYR A 157 3.76 -10.43 -21.01
C TYR A 157 3.61 -8.92 -20.87
N PRO A 158 4.08 -8.14 -21.86
CA PRO A 158 3.90 -6.70 -21.85
C PRO A 158 2.42 -6.32 -21.83
N VAL A 159 2.08 -5.27 -21.10
CA VAL A 159 0.71 -4.77 -20.93
C VAL A 159 0.61 -3.37 -21.52
N ARG A 160 -0.31 -3.17 -22.46
CA ARG A 160 -0.65 -1.86 -22.97
C ARG A 160 -1.78 -1.26 -22.15
N ILE A 161 -1.53 -0.07 -21.61
CA ILE A 161 -2.54 0.80 -21.01
C ILE A 161 -2.41 2.16 -21.70
N GLU A 162 -3.48 2.64 -22.32
CA GLU A 162 -3.44 3.86 -23.15
C GLU A 162 -2.31 3.78 -24.22
N GLY A 163 -1.47 4.82 -24.28
CA GLY A 163 -0.33 4.96 -25.19
C GLY A 163 1.00 4.42 -24.67
N ILE A 164 1.00 3.58 -23.61
CA ILE A 164 2.21 2.97 -23.08
C ILE A 164 2.11 1.44 -23.07
N LEU A 165 3.18 0.79 -23.52
CA LEU A 165 3.41 -0.65 -23.38
C LEU A 165 4.44 -0.87 -22.26
N ILE A 166 4.07 -1.68 -21.26
CA ILE A 166 4.81 -1.84 -20.00
C ILE A 166 5.22 -3.29 -19.82
N ASP A 167 6.49 -3.52 -19.53
CA ASP A 167 6.98 -4.83 -19.11
C ASP A 167 6.84 -4.98 -17.59
N GLN A 168 6.48 -6.19 -17.14
CA GLN A 168 6.46 -6.56 -15.72
C GLN A 168 5.54 -5.67 -14.86
N LEU A 169 4.38 -5.27 -15.39
CA LEU A 169 3.34 -4.63 -14.58
C LEU A 169 2.95 -5.54 -13.40
N GLU A 170 2.73 -4.96 -12.24
CA GLU A 170 2.47 -5.69 -10.99
C GLU A 170 1.16 -5.27 -10.35
N VAL A 171 0.67 -6.15 -9.48
CA VAL A 171 -0.56 -5.99 -8.69
C VAL A 171 -0.27 -6.53 -7.29
N TYR A 172 -0.66 -5.78 -6.27
CA TYR A 172 -0.64 -6.27 -4.88
C TYR A 172 -1.85 -7.19 -4.66
N ALA A 173 -1.63 -8.40 -4.15
CA ALA A 173 -2.69 -9.42 -4.01
C ALA A 173 -2.70 -10.09 -2.63
N ASP A 174 -2.05 -9.48 -1.65
CA ASP A 174 -2.06 -9.98 -0.28
C ASP A 174 -3.21 -9.35 0.52
N ASN A 175 -3.89 -10.15 1.33
CA ASN A 175 -5.06 -9.74 2.12
C ASN A 175 -6.20 -9.05 1.31
N VAL A 176 -6.32 -9.35 0.00
CA VAL A 176 -7.39 -8.81 -0.85
C VAL A 176 -8.58 -9.76 -0.96
N SER A 177 -9.78 -9.22 -1.19
CA SER A 177 -10.92 -10.04 -1.59
C SER A 177 -10.78 -10.46 -3.06
N THR A 178 -10.55 -11.76 -3.30
CA THR A 178 -10.19 -12.25 -4.64
C THR A 178 -11.33 -12.17 -5.66
N ASN A 179 -12.58 -12.05 -5.19
CA ASN A 179 -13.78 -11.87 -6.00
C ASN A 179 -14.02 -10.40 -6.43
N ARG A 180 -13.03 -9.51 -6.22
CA ARG A 180 -13.12 -8.08 -6.52
C ARG A 180 -12.27 -7.67 -7.70
N PRO A 181 -12.71 -6.67 -8.50
CA PRO A 181 -11.90 -6.07 -9.53
C PRO A 181 -10.57 -5.55 -8.97
N VAL A 182 -9.50 -5.74 -9.72
CA VAL A 182 -8.18 -5.21 -9.34
C VAL A 182 -8.25 -3.69 -9.24
N GLN A 183 -7.79 -3.15 -8.11
CA GLN A 183 -7.91 -1.72 -7.78
C GLN A 183 -6.66 -0.92 -8.15
N GLU A 184 -5.49 -1.57 -8.14
CA GLU A 184 -4.21 -0.90 -8.35
C GLU A 184 -3.26 -1.79 -9.15
N PHE A 185 -2.59 -1.16 -10.12
CA PHE A 185 -1.48 -1.72 -10.87
C PHE A 185 -0.30 -0.79 -10.71
N PHE A 186 0.92 -1.32 -10.58
CA PHE A 186 2.09 -0.49 -10.39
C PHE A 186 3.33 -1.09 -11.04
N VAL A 187 4.32 -0.23 -11.30
CA VAL A 187 5.63 -0.61 -11.86
C VAL A 187 6.64 0.53 -11.64
N ASP A 188 7.90 0.18 -11.42
CA ASP A 188 9.03 1.13 -11.50
C ASP A 188 9.53 1.20 -12.96
N LEU A 189 9.41 2.35 -13.61
CA LEU A 189 9.80 2.54 -15.01
C LEU A 189 11.22 3.10 -15.15
N TYR A 190 12.07 2.35 -15.84
CA TYR A 190 13.44 2.71 -16.13
C TYR A 190 13.56 3.12 -17.60
N ASP A 191 14.20 4.24 -17.88
CA ASP A 191 14.67 4.54 -19.24
C ASP A 191 16.09 3.97 -19.48
N GLU A 192 16.56 3.97 -20.73
CA GLU A 192 17.91 3.51 -21.08
C GLU A 192 19.03 4.17 -20.27
N THR A 193 18.83 5.40 -19.79
CA THR A 193 19.81 6.11 -18.96
C THR A 193 19.61 5.94 -17.46
N ASN A 194 18.45 5.43 -17.02
CA ASN A 194 18.02 5.29 -15.62
C ASN A 194 18.07 6.67 -14.93
N THR A 195 17.35 7.63 -15.49
CA THR A 195 17.18 8.99 -14.96
C THR A 195 15.70 9.41 -15.04
N ASP A 196 15.42 10.67 -14.70
CA ASP A 196 14.12 11.33 -14.85
C ASP A 196 13.54 11.37 -16.28
N LYS A 197 14.18 10.75 -17.26
CA LYS A 197 13.67 10.68 -18.63
C LYS A 197 12.43 9.80 -18.74
N SER A 198 12.29 8.76 -17.92
CA SER A 198 11.03 8.01 -17.87
C SER A 198 9.89 8.91 -17.43
N TYR A 199 10.10 9.72 -16.39
CA TYR A 199 9.12 10.70 -15.93
C TYR A 199 8.77 11.72 -17.02
N LYS A 200 9.78 12.33 -17.64
CA LYS A 200 9.58 13.33 -18.71
C LYS A 200 8.77 12.79 -19.89
N LYS A 201 9.08 11.57 -20.34
CA LYS A 201 8.34 10.91 -21.43
C LYS A 201 6.87 10.66 -21.07
N LEU A 202 6.56 10.26 -19.84
CA LEU A 202 5.17 10.06 -19.38
C LEU A 202 4.43 11.38 -19.18
N ARG A 203 5.13 12.39 -18.67
CA ARG A 203 4.61 13.75 -18.57
C ARG A 203 4.21 14.28 -19.95
N GLU A 204 5.09 14.17 -20.93
CA GLU A 204 4.82 14.56 -22.33
C GLU A 204 3.74 13.69 -23.00
N LEU A 205 3.54 12.45 -22.54
CA LEU A 205 2.49 11.56 -23.04
C LEU A 205 1.08 12.05 -22.66
N TRP A 206 0.91 12.59 -21.45
CA TRP A 206 -0.41 12.86 -20.87
C TRP A 206 -0.71 14.33 -20.58
N ILE A 207 0.30 15.20 -20.61
CA ILE A 207 0.15 16.65 -20.42
C ILE A 207 0.79 17.40 -21.58
N ASP A 208 -0.01 18.26 -22.21
CA ASP A 208 0.47 19.24 -23.18
C ASP A 208 1.29 20.35 -22.49
N ASP A 209 2.25 20.94 -23.21
CA ASP A 209 3.20 21.92 -22.68
C ASP A 209 2.57 23.22 -22.13
N ASP A 210 1.32 23.53 -22.48
CA ASP A 210 0.61 24.76 -22.12
C ASP A 210 -0.28 24.63 -20.86
N VAL A 211 -0.27 23.46 -20.21
CA VAL A 211 -1.10 23.17 -19.04
C VAL A 211 -0.42 23.58 -17.74
N ASP A 212 -1.19 24.11 -16.79
CA ASP A 212 -0.73 24.39 -15.43
C ASP A 212 -0.56 23.10 -14.62
N ILE A 213 0.70 22.71 -14.42
CA ILE A 213 1.13 21.49 -13.72
C ILE A 213 0.52 21.38 -12.31
N ASN A 214 0.28 22.51 -11.64
CA ASN A 214 -0.29 22.53 -10.29
C ASN A 214 -1.72 21.95 -10.22
N GLN A 215 -2.38 21.79 -11.37
CA GLN A 215 -3.69 21.13 -11.44
C GLN A 215 -3.59 19.60 -11.36
N TYR A 216 -2.42 19.03 -11.63
CA TYR A 216 -2.16 17.59 -11.70
C TYR A 216 -1.30 17.10 -10.54
N GLY A 217 -0.57 17.99 -9.86
CA GLY A 217 0.30 17.65 -8.75
C GLY A 217 1.35 18.72 -8.50
N TYR A 218 2.61 18.30 -8.39
CA TYR A 218 3.74 19.20 -8.19
C TYR A 218 5.03 18.67 -8.83
N GLU A 219 5.91 19.59 -9.21
CA GLU A 219 7.29 19.31 -9.60
C GLU A 219 8.20 20.14 -8.71
N ARG A 220 8.89 19.48 -7.78
CA ARG A 220 9.84 20.10 -6.84
C ARG A 220 11.23 19.56 -7.11
N ASP A 221 12.24 20.26 -6.61
CA ASP A 221 13.65 19.87 -6.78
C ASP A 221 13.96 18.50 -6.14
N ASP A 222 13.23 18.12 -5.08
CA ASP A 222 13.37 16.83 -4.39
C ASP A 222 12.51 15.71 -4.96
N GLN A 223 11.35 16.05 -5.52
CA GLN A 223 10.41 15.06 -6.02
C GLN A 223 9.41 15.69 -7.01
N CYS A 224 9.13 14.96 -8.07
CA CYS A 224 8.05 15.24 -9.00
C CYS A 224 6.92 14.22 -8.82
N TYR A 225 5.67 14.68 -8.74
CA TYR A 225 4.49 13.84 -8.62
C TYR A 225 3.33 14.43 -9.44
N LEU A 226 2.74 13.63 -10.31
CA LEU A 226 1.55 14.01 -11.09
C LEU A 226 0.50 12.91 -11.07
N GLN A 227 -0.76 13.29 -11.14
CA GLN A 227 -1.91 12.40 -11.23
C GLN A 227 -2.81 12.79 -12.40
N PHE A 228 -3.25 11.79 -13.17
CA PHE A 228 -4.02 11.94 -14.39
C PHE A 228 -5.33 11.17 -14.29
N ALA A 229 -6.37 11.66 -14.97
CA ALA A 229 -7.56 10.87 -15.27
C ALA A 229 -7.43 10.41 -16.73
N LEU A 230 -7.24 9.11 -16.93
CA LEU A 230 -7.00 8.54 -18.26
C LEU A 230 -8.32 8.17 -18.96
N ALA A 231 -9.19 7.50 -18.22
CA ALA A 231 -10.47 7.00 -18.71
C ALA A 231 -11.52 7.10 -17.59
N ASN A 232 -12.78 6.72 -17.87
CA ASN A 232 -13.84 6.80 -16.88
C ASN A 232 -13.54 5.91 -15.65
N GLY A 233 -13.27 6.57 -14.52
CA GLY A 233 -12.91 5.93 -13.27
C GLY A 233 -11.52 5.30 -13.26
N ILE A 234 -10.66 5.57 -14.25
CA ILE A 234 -9.27 5.08 -14.29
C ILE A 234 -8.32 6.26 -14.19
N ASN A 235 -7.49 6.25 -13.16
CA ASN A 235 -6.47 7.28 -12.95
C ASN A 235 -5.08 6.67 -13.10
N ALA A 236 -4.10 7.51 -13.42
CA ALA A 236 -2.69 7.16 -13.27
C ALA A 236 -1.99 8.16 -12.37
N SER A 237 -0.88 7.77 -11.75
CA SER A 237 0.08 8.70 -11.16
C SER A 237 1.50 8.32 -11.54
N ILE A 238 2.36 9.34 -11.65
CA ILE A 238 3.79 9.17 -11.83
C ILE A 238 4.54 9.92 -10.74
N CYS A 239 5.58 9.29 -10.20
CA CYS A 239 6.45 9.88 -9.18
C CYS A 239 7.92 9.62 -9.53
N TYR A 240 8.74 10.67 -9.50
CA TYR A 240 10.19 10.56 -9.58
C TYR A 240 10.81 11.25 -8.37
N THR A 241 11.71 10.56 -7.68
CA THR A 241 12.38 11.07 -6.47
C THR A 241 13.85 11.32 -6.79
N TYR A 242 14.32 12.55 -6.55
CA TYR A 242 15.71 12.94 -6.82
C TYR A 242 16.62 12.66 -5.62
N ASP A 243 17.93 12.67 -5.89
CA ASP A 243 18.96 12.44 -4.88
C ASP A 243 19.17 13.69 -4.00
N GLU A 244 18.21 13.97 -3.11
CA GLU A 244 18.22 15.09 -2.16
C GLU A 244 18.37 14.62 -0.71
N GLU A 245 18.59 15.50 0.26
CA GLU A 245 18.97 15.21 1.67
C GLU A 245 18.32 13.94 2.27
N TYR A 246 16.99 13.83 2.24
CA TYR A 246 16.22 12.72 2.84
C TYR A 246 15.74 11.65 1.84
N ALA A 247 16.06 11.80 0.56
CA ALA A 247 15.55 10.98 -0.53
C ALA A 247 16.68 10.19 -1.22
N TYR A 248 16.34 9.10 -1.89
CA TYR A 248 17.31 8.32 -2.66
C TYR A 248 16.77 8.12 -4.07
N ASP A 249 17.65 8.30 -5.06
CA ASP A 249 17.28 8.18 -6.47
C ASP A 249 17.76 6.83 -7.01
N ASP A 250 16.80 5.97 -7.37
CA ASP A 250 17.07 4.67 -7.98
C ASP A 250 17.02 4.71 -9.52
N GLY A 251 16.83 5.88 -10.12
CA GLY A 251 16.77 6.08 -11.56
C GLY A 251 15.45 5.63 -12.21
N SER A 252 14.40 5.41 -11.42
CA SER A 252 13.08 4.97 -11.88
C SER A 252 12.00 6.03 -11.70
N THR A 253 10.93 5.91 -12.49
CA THR A 253 9.66 6.58 -12.23
C THR A 253 8.66 5.56 -11.74
N SER A 254 8.18 5.74 -10.52
CA SER A 254 7.06 4.95 -10.00
C SER A 254 5.80 5.33 -10.76
N LEU A 255 5.18 4.36 -11.44
CA LEU A 255 3.94 4.51 -12.19
C LEU A 255 2.86 3.65 -11.55
N HIS A 256 1.72 4.25 -11.25
CA HIS A 256 0.54 3.56 -10.73
C HIS A 256 -0.66 3.81 -11.62
N PHE A 257 -1.53 2.80 -11.76
CA PHE A 257 -2.87 2.92 -12.32
C PHE A 257 -3.90 2.52 -11.26
N TYR A 258 -4.94 3.33 -11.10
CA TYR A 258 -5.99 3.14 -10.11
C TYR A 258 -7.34 2.95 -10.79
N ASN A 259 -7.97 1.82 -10.53
CA ASN A 259 -9.35 1.56 -10.89
C ASN A 259 -10.27 2.11 -9.80
N LYS A 260 -10.69 3.37 -9.94
CA LYS A 260 -11.57 4.10 -9.02
C LYS A 260 -13.06 3.94 -9.37
N ARG A 261 -13.43 2.95 -10.19
CA ARG A 261 -14.84 2.71 -10.55
C ARG A 261 -15.64 2.28 -9.33
N GLU A 262 -16.90 2.68 -9.31
CA GLU A 262 -17.85 2.29 -8.26
C GLU A 262 -18.60 1.02 -8.66
N TYR A 263 -18.61 0.02 -7.77
CA TYR A 263 -19.29 -1.26 -8.00
C TYR A 263 -20.50 -1.40 -7.07
N LYS A 264 -21.52 -0.57 -7.29
CA LYS A 264 -22.71 -0.48 -6.43
C LYS A 264 -23.48 -1.80 -6.28
N SER A 265 -23.39 -2.69 -7.27
CA SER A 265 -23.98 -4.02 -7.19
C SER A 265 -23.46 -4.84 -6.00
N PHE A 266 -22.23 -4.61 -5.54
CA PHE A 266 -21.68 -5.28 -4.35
C PHE A 266 -22.37 -4.85 -3.05
N LEU A 267 -23.07 -3.71 -3.06
CA LEU A 267 -23.81 -3.21 -1.90
C LEU A 267 -25.21 -3.81 -1.78
N GLU A 268 -25.71 -4.51 -2.82
CA GLU A 268 -27.04 -5.13 -2.78
C GLU A 268 -27.07 -6.38 -1.88
N ASN A 269 -28.16 -6.55 -1.12
CA ASN A 269 -28.38 -7.71 -0.25
C ASN A 269 -29.85 -8.14 -0.15
N LYS A 270 -30.52 -8.26 -1.31
CA LYS A 270 -31.97 -8.49 -1.39
C LYS A 270 -32.42 -9.74 -0.62
N GLU A 271 -31.69 -10.84 -0.75
CA GLU A 271 -32.02 -12.11 -0.08
C GLU A 271 -32.08 -11.98 1.44
N TYR A 272 -31.12 -11.27 2.05
CA TYR A 272 -31.13 -11.02 3.47
C TYR A 272 -32.24 -10.03 3.86
N GLU A 273 -32.43 -8.95 3.10
CA GLU A 273 -33.42 -7.91 3.41
C GLU A 273 -34.87 -8.45 3.43
N GLU A 274 -35.17 -9.49 2.65
CA GLU A 274 -36.48 -10.15 2.66
C GLU A 274 -36.78 -10.85 3.99
N VAL A 275 -35.78 -11.52 4.57
CA VAL A 275 -35.92 -12.36 5.77
C VAL A 275 -35.46 -11.67 7.06
N MET A 276 -34.84 -10.50 6.97
CA MET A 276 -34.26 -9.83 8.13
C MET A 276 -35.31 -9.45 9.16
N GLU A 277 -34.92 -9.54 10.43
CA GLU A 277 -35.70 -9.07 11.58
C GLU A 277 -34.83 -8.20 12.49
N ILE A 278 -35.43 -7.15 13.07
CA ILE A 278 -34.73 -6.25 14.00
C ILE A 278 -35.20 -6.60 15.41
N SER A 279 -34.41 -7.41 16.11
CA SER A 279 -34.67 -7.83 17.50
C SER A 279 -34.04 -6.90 18.54
N GLY A 280 -33.04 -6.12 18.13
CA GLY A 280 -32.39 -5.11 18.96
C GLY A 280 -31.94 -3.91 18.13
N LEU A 281 -31.94 -2.72 18.74
CA LEU A 281 -31.49 -1.49 18.11
C LEU A 281 -30.78 -0.59 19.12
N LEU A 282 -29.64 -0.05 18.71
CA LEU A 282 -28.84 0.91 19.44
C LEU A 282 -28.57 2.08 18.50
N SER A 283 -29.10 3.26 18.82
CA SER A 283 -28.97 4.46 17.98
C SER A 283 -27.94 5.40 18.56
N PHE A 284 -27.02 5.87 17.72
CA PHE A 284 -26.08 6.90 18.08
C PHE A 284 -26.70 8.29 17.84
N PRO A 285 -26.40 9.28 18.70
CA PRO A 285 -26.88 10.65 18.50
C PRO A 285 -26.21 11.32 17.29
N ASN A 286 -24.98 10.92 16.96
CA ASN A 286 -24.20 11.46 15.85
C ASN A 286 -24.43 10.67 14.55
N LYS A 287 -24.17 11.34 13.43
CA LYS A 287 -24.08 10.71 12.10
C LYS A 287 -22.64 10.27 11.91
N LEU A 288 -22.43 8.96 11.92
CA LEU A 288 -21.13 8.32 11.77
C LEU A 288 -21.08 7.57 10.44
N ASP A 289 -19.95 7.65 9.74
CA ASP A 289 -19.65 6.79 8.60
C ASP A 289 -18.99 5.49 9.07
N ILE A 290 -19.23 4.41 8.34
CA ILE A 290 -18.47 3.17 8.57
C ILE A 290 -17.06 3.34 7.96
N ASN A 291 -16.03 2.91 8.69
CA ASN A 291 -14.64 2.96 8.20
C ASN A 291 -14.25 1.75 7.35
N VAL A 292 -15.13 0.76 7.22
CA VAL A 292 -14.90 -0.43 6.40
C VAL A 292 -15.40 -0.20 4.98
N LYS A 293 -14.53 -0.36 3.99
CA LYS A 293 -14.86 -0.21 2.56
C LYS A 293 -15.47 -1.48 1.99
N TYR A 294 -16.45 -1.33 1.11
CA TYR A 294 -17.13 -2.47 0.46
C TYR A 294 -16.28 -3.22 -0.56
N ILE A 295 -15.26 -2.55 -1.09
CA ILE A 295 -14.31 -3.18 -1.99
C ILE A 295 -13.43 -4.17 -1.22
N ASP A 296 -13.15 -3.91 0.06
CA ASP A 296 -12.31 -4.78 0.89
C ASP A 296 -13.13 -5.78 1.73
N ASN A 297 -14.45 -5.59 1.86
CA ASN A 297 -15.28 -6.40 2.73
C ASN A 297 -16.69 -6.67 2.16
N ASP A 298 -17.00 -7.95 1.94
CA ASP A 298 -18.30 -8.43 1.43
C ASP A 298 -19.49 -8.11 2.35
N GLY A 299 -19.26 -7.88 3.64
CA GLY A 299 -20.30 -7.56 4.62
C GLY A 299 -20.85 -6.14 4.48
N VAL A 300 -20.15 -5.24 3.76
CA VAL A 300 -20.62 -3.87 3.57
C VAL A 300 -21.69 -3.82 2.49
N LYS A 301 -22.88 -3.34 2.85
CA LYS A 301 -24.09 -3.28 2.02
C LYS A 301 -24.76 -1.91 2.14
N HIS A 302 -25.76 -1.66 1.30
CA HIS A 302 -26.70 -0.57 1.56
C HIS A 302 -27.39 -0.79 2.91
N ILE A 303 -27.73 0.32 3.58
CA ILE A 303 -28.50 0.25 4.82
C ILE A 303 -29.89 -0.30 4.48
N PRO A 304 -30.32 -1.43 5.07
CA PRO A 304 -31.63 -1.99 4.78
C PRO A 304 -32.75 -1.00 5.11
N LEU A 305 -33.80 -0.97 4.28
CA LEU A 305 -34.90 0.00 4.44
C LEU A 305 -35.54 -0.05 5.85
N LYS A 306 -35.76 -1.26 6.39
CA LYS A 306 -36.29 -1.46 7.75
C LYS A 306 -35.42 -0.78 8.82
N VAL A 307 -34.10 -0.83 8.67
CA VAL A 307 -33.15 -0.20 9.59
C VAL A 307 -33.16 1.32 9.40
N LYS A 308 -33.15 1.78 8.14
CA LYS A 308 -33.17 3.20 7.78
C LYS A 308 -34.42 3.91 8.32
N GLU A 309 -35.58 3.26 8.29
CA GLU A 309 -36.83 3.81 8.85
C GLU A 309 -36.77 3.99 10.38
N LEU A 310 -36.11 3.07 11.10
CA LEU A 310 -35.99 3.13 12.56
C LEU A 310 -34.92 4.13 13.02
N LEU A 311 -33.75 4.14 12.37
CA LEU A 311 -32.66 5.05 12.71
C LEU A 311 -32.85 6.45 12.10
N LYS A 312 -33.68 6.59 11.07
CA LYS A 312 -33.90 7.82 10.31
C LYS A 312 -32.58 8.33 9.71
N GLU A 313 -32.07 9.45 10.22
CA GLU A 313 -30.81 10.04 9.77
C GLU A 313 -29.65 9.73 10.71
N LYS A 314 -29.85 8.88 11.73
CA LYS A 314 -28.83 8.54 12.72
C LYS A 314 -28.08 7.28 12.31
N SER A 315 -26.85 7.16 12.79
CA SER A 315 -26.10 5.91 12.72
C SER A 315 -26.44 5.02 13.93
N GLY A 316 -26.03 3.75 13.88
CA GLY A 316 -26.32 2.84 14.97
C GLY A 316 -25.99 1.38 14.67
N ILE A 317 -26.43 0.52 15.59
CA ILE A 317 -26.23 -0.93 15.54
C ILE A 317 -27.60 -1.59 15.63
N TRP A 318 -27.88 -2.59 14.79
CA TRP A 318 -29.05 -3.44 14.94
C TRP A 318 -28.64 -4.90 15.13
N LEU A 319 -29.46 -5.63 15.87
CA LEU A 319 -29.34 -7.07 16.04
C LEU A 319 -30.47 -7.76 15.32
N ASP A 320 -30.13 -8.82 14.60
CA ASP A 320 -31.05 -9.79 14.03
C ASP A 320 -30.79 -11.15 14.66
N SER A 321 -31.51 -11.42 15.75
CA SER A 321 -31.35 -12.67 16.49
C SER A 321 -31.88 -13.89 15.73
N VAL A 322 -32.78 -13.70 14.77
CA VAL A 322 -33.40 -14.80 14.01
C VAL A 322 -32.43 -15.33 12.96
N ASN A 323 -31.75 -14.43 12.25
CA ASN A 323 -30.76 -14.78 11.23
C ASN A 323 -29.32 -14.80 11.78
N HIS A 324 -29.15 -14.62 13.09
CA HIS A 324 -27.85 -14.57 13.77
C HIS A 324 -26.89 -13.53 13.18
N LYS A 325 -27.40 -12.35 12.80
CA LYS A 325 -26.62 -11.25 12.25
C LYS A 325 -26.60 -10.06 13.20
N ILE A 326 -25.55 -9.25 13.08
CA ILE A 326 -25.48 -7.90 13.63
C ILE A 326 -25.10 -6.95 12.51
N GLY A 327 -25.68 -5.76 12.52
CA GLY A 327 -25.37 -4.74 11.54
C GLY A 327 -24.99 -3.42 12.17
N PHE A 328 -24.06 -2.72 11.54
CA PHE A 328 -23.53 -1.43 11.92
C PHE A 328 -23.88 -0.44 10.80
N ALA A 329 -24.89 0.39 11.02
CA ALA A 329 -25.37 1.36 10.05
C ALA A 329 -24.62 2.69 10.19
N GLY A 330 -23.94 3.09 9.12
CA GLY A 330 -23.39 4.44 8.95
C GLY A 330 -24.41 5.39 8.33
N THR A 331 -23.93 6.39 7.57
CA THR A 331 -24.80 7.34 6.86
C THR A 331 -25.36 6.78 5.56
N ASP A 332 -24.51 6.12 4.75
CA ASP A 332 -24.85 5.63 3.42
C ASP A 332 -24.86 4.09 3.30
N THR A 333 -23.98 3.43 4.05
CA THR A 333 -23.79 1.98 4.04
C THR A 333 -23.87 1.39 5.43
N ALA A 334 -23.99 0.07 5.49
CA ALA A 334 -23.91 -0.69 6.72
C ALA A 334 -22.95 -1.87 6.57
N LEU A 335 -22.25 -2.21 7.64
CA LEU A 335 -21.50 -3.46 7.75
C LEU A 335 -22.40 -4.52 8.40
N ILE A 336 -22.60 -5.66 7.76
CA ILE A 336 -23.42 -6.77 8.25
C ILE A 336 -22.53 -7.99 8.49
N LEU A 337 -22.50 -8.48 9.73
CA LEU A 337 -21.65 -9.59 10.16
C LEU A 337 -22.48 -10.73 10.75
N ASP A 338 -21.94 -11.94 10.63
CA ASP A 338 -22.39 -13.08 11.42
C ASP A 338 -22.02 -12.88 12.88
N LEU A 339 -23.01 -12.98 13.78
CA LEU A 339 -22.78 -12.79 15.21
C LEU A 339 -21.86 -13.88 15.79
N GLU A 340 -21.83 -15.07 15.19
CA GLU A 340 -20.95 -16.16 15.57
C GLU A 340 -19.47 -15.90 15.24
N LYS A 341 -19.20 -15.08 14.21
CA LYS A 341 -17.82 -14.69 13.82
C LYS A 341 -17.24 -13.61 14.71
N ILE A 342 -18.02 -13.05 15.63
CA ILE A 342 -17.57 -12.00 16.55
C ILE A 342 -17.21 -12.63 17.89
N THR A 343 -16.00 -12.38 18.37
CA THR A 343 -15.54 -12.83 19.68
C THR A 343 -15.98 -11.83 20.75
N TYR A 344 -15.61 -10.56 20.58
CA TYR A 344 -15.93 -9.44 21.48
C TYR A 344 -15.81 -8.09 20.76
N PHE A 345 -16.13 -7.01 21.45
CA PHE A 345 -15.97 -5.64 20.97
C PHE A 345 -14.95 -4.88 21.82
N THR A 346 -14.27 -3.91 21.22
CA THR A 346 -13.39 -2.99 21.95
C THR A 346 -13.72 -1.55 21.62
N ILE A 347 -13.73 -0.70 22.64
CA ILE A 347 -13.79 0.76 22.52
C ILE A 347 -12.45 1.31 22.98
N GLN A 348 -11.58 1.69 22.04
CA GLN A 348 -10.26 2.25 22.35
C GLN A 348 -10.34 3.77 22.36
N ASN A 349 -10.25 4.37 23.55
CA ASN A 349 -10.13 5.81 23.70
C ASN A 349 -8.68 6.24 23.46
N VAL A 350 -8.46 7.23 22.58
CA VAL A 350 -7.13 7.74 22.21
C VAL A 350 -7.00 9.21 22.59
N LEU A 351 -5.95 9.50 23.35
CA LEU A 351 -5.58 10.82 23.84
C LEU A 351 -4.28 11.28 23.16
N PRO A 352 -4.33 12.09 22.10
CA PRO A 352 -3.15 12.56 21.39
C PRO A 352 -2.43 13.66 22.17
N ALA A 353 -1.13 13.82 21.91
CA ALA A 353 -0.34 14.92 22.47
C ALA A 353 -0.90 16.33 22.12
N LYS A 354 -1.60 16.45 20.98
CA LYS A 354 -2.32 17.66 20.55
C LYS A 354 -3.65 17.27 19.90
N GLY A 355 -4.72 18.02 20.21
CA GLY A 355 -6.05 17.84 19.61
C GLY A 355 -7.09 17.34 20.61
N SER A 356 -8.31 17.10 20.12
CA SER A 356 -9.47 16.66 20.93
C SER A 356 -9.45 15.19 21.31
N GLY A 357 -8.62 14.38 20.63
CA GLY A 357 -8.65 12.93 20.73
C GLY A 357 -9.82 12.29 19.99
N TYR A 358 -9.84 10.96 19.98
CA TYR A 358 -10.89 10.17 19.35
C TYR A 358 -11.10 8.85 20.09
N ALA A 359 -12.10 8.08 19.69
CA ALA A 359 -12.41 6.74 20.14
C ALA A 359 -12.64 5.84 18.92
N ASP A 360 -11.97 4.69 18.91
CA ASP A 360 -12.18 3.65 17.90
C ASP A 360 -13.18 2.62 18.42
N PHE A 361 -14.21 2.33 17.62
CA PHE A 361 -15.08 1.17 17.86
C PHE A 361 -14.62 0.01 16.99
N MET A 362 -14.17 -1.07 17.63
CA MET A 362 -13.59 -2.23 16.97
C MET A 362 -14.42 -3.49 17.22
N VAL A 363 -14.53 -4.32 16.18
CA VAL A 363 -15.15 -5.66 16.25
C VAL A 363 -14.06 -6.70 16.10
N HIS A 364 -13.82 -7.52 17.13
CA HIS A 364 -12.85 -8.60 17.08
C HIS A 364 -13.48 -9.88 16.54
N LEU A 365 -12.88 -10.44 15.51
CA LEU A 365 -13.37 -11.62 14.82
C LEU A 365 -12.76 -12.90 15.40
N THR A 366 -13.36 -14.05 15.07
CA THR A 366 -12.84 -15.37 15.46
C THR A 366 -11.53 -15.74 14.77
N THR A 367 -11.13 -15.00 13.73
CA THR A 367 -9.89 -15.21 12.98
C THR A 367 -8.67 -14.52 13.62
N GLU A 368 -8.83 -13.92 14.80
CA GLU A 368 -7.86 -13.02 15.46
C GLU A 368 -7.72 -11.65 14.77
N ASP A 369 -8.35 -11.44 13.62
CA ASP A 369 -8.49 -10.14 12.98
C ASP A 369 -9.50 -9.25 13.72
N TYR A 370 -9.47 -7.96 13.40
CA TYR A 370 -10.44 -7.00 13.92
C TYR A 370 -10.79 -5.93 12.87
N LEU A 371 -11.98 -5.36 12.98
CA LEU A 371 -12.49 -4.33 12.08
C LEU A 371 -12.70 -3.02 12.84
N TYR A 372 -12.10 -1.93 12.36
CA TYR A 372 -12.44 -0.57 12.78
C TYR A 372 -13.77 -0.17 12.12
N VAL A 373 -14.87 -0.16 12.89
CA VAL A 373 -16.19 0.08 12.31
C VAL A 373 -16.57 1.56 12.35
N PHE A 374 -16.40 2.21 13.50
CA PHE A 374 -16.71 3.63 13.68
C PHE A 374 -15.56 4.36 14.39
N ILE A 375 -15.42 5.65 14.11
CA ILE A 375 -14.56 6.59 14.83
C ILE A 375 -15.40 7.79 15.25
N GLU A 376 -15.20 8.28 16.46
CA GLU A 376 -15.83 9.51 16.97
C GLU A 376 -14.97 10.15 18.08
N ASP A 377 -15.38 11.27 18.65
CA ASP A 377 -14.75 11.90 19.81
C ASP A 377 -14.47 10.93 20.98
N THR A 378 -13.40 11.20 21.72
CA THR A 378 -13.01 10.39 22.89
C THR A 378 -14.18 10.23 23.87
N TYR A 379 -14.35 9.02 24.40
CA TYR A 379 -15.40 8.58 25.32
C TYR A 379 -16.82 8.58 24.76
N PHE A 380 -17.01 8.87 23.46
CA PHE A 380 -18.32 8.88 22.85
C PHE A 380 -19.04 7.52 22.97
N PHE A 381 -18.31 6.42 22.72
CA PHE A 381 -18.89 5.09 22.66
C PHE A 381 -19.12 4.43 24.03
N ASP A 382 -18.42 4.88 25.08
CA ASP A 382 -18.45 4.27 26.42
C ASP A 382 -19.88 4.11 26.96
N GLN A 383 -20.75 5.11 26.70
CA GLN A 383 -22.14 5.12 27.14
C GLN A 383 -22.99 4.00 26.53
N PHE A 384 -22.56 3.39 25.43
CA PHE A 384 -23.29 2.36 24.70
C PHE A 384 -22.83 0.94 25.05
N ALA A 385 -21.69 0.78 25.74
CA ALA A 385 -21.05 -0.51 26.00
C ALA A 385 -22.01 -1.51 26.70
N GLY A 386 -22.60 -1.11 27.82
CA GLY A 386 -23.50 -2.00 28.58
C GLY A 386 -24.75 -2.42 27.79
N GLN A 387 -25.31 -1.53 26.96
CA GLN A 387 -26.44 -1.87 26.10
C GLN A 387 -26.03 -2.85 25.00
N LEU A 388 -24.84 -2.66 24.41
CA LEU A 388 -24.30 -3.55 23.39
C LEU A 388 -24.02 -4.94 23.96
N GLU A 389 -23.41 -5.05 25.15
CA GLU A 389 -23.21 -6.34 25.84
C GLU A 389 -24.53 -7.04 26.12
N GLN A 390 -25.53 -6.29 26.64
CA GLN A 390 -26.84 -6.85 26.94
C GLN A 390 -27.54 -7.36 25.68
N MET A 391 -27.44 -6.61 24.57
CA MET A 391 -28.06 -6.93 23.29
C MET A 391 -27.41 -8.16 22.65
N THR A 392 -26.09 -8.19 22.58
CA THR A 392 -25.34 -9.19 21.79
C THR A 392 -24.91 -10.42 22.60
N LYS A 393 -24.87 -10.32 23.93
CA LYS A 393 -24.26 -11.32 24.84
C LYS A 393 -22.77 -11.55 24.59
N LYS A 394 -22.10 -10.62 23.91
CA LYS A 394 -20.64 -10.58 23.74
C LYS A 394 -20.06 -9.54 24.71
N SER A 395 -18.83 -9.73 25.16
CA SER A 395 -18.15 -8.74 26.00
C SER A 395 -17.81 -7.47 25.20
N VAL A 396 -17.83 -6.33 25.89
CA VAL A 396 -17.34 -5.04 25.36
C VAL A 396 -16.23 -4.55 26.28
N GLU A 397 -15.02 -4.47 25.75
CA GLU A 397 -13.84 -4.05 26.50
C GLU A 397 -13.58 -2.54 26.29
N ILE A 398 -13.30 -1.85 27.38
CA ILE A 398 -12.86 -0.45 27.36
C ILE A 398 -11.51 -0.40 28.08
N PRO A 399 -10.38 -0.61 27.38
CA PRO A 399 -9.06 -0.54 27.97
C PRO A 399 -8.73 0.88 28.46
N GLU A 400 -7.61 1.01 29.18
CA GLU A 400 -7.07 2.33 29.54
C GLU A 400 -6.84 3.17 28.27
N ALA A 401 -7.07 4.48 28.37
CA ALA A 401 -6.91 5.38 27.24
C ALA A 401 -5.46 5.34 26.73
N TYR A 402 -5.31 5.17 25.42
CA TYR A 402 -4.02 5.12 24.75
C TYR A 402 -3.51 6.54 24.53
N TYR A 403 -2.32 6.84 25.05
CA TYR A 403 -1.65 8.10 24.82
C TYR A 403 -0.85 8.04 23.52
N ASN A 404 -1.35 8.72 22.49
CA ASN A 404 -0.66 8.86 21.22
C ASN A 404 0.28 10.07 21.32
N CYS A 405 1.47 9.83 21.89
CA CYS A 405 2.48 10.83 22.23
C CYS A 405 3.45 11.11 21.09
#